data_AF-A0A961CE71-F1
#
_entry.id   AF-A0A961CE71-F1
#
_cell.length_a   1.000
_cell.length_b   1.000
_cell.length_c   1.000
_cell.angle_alpha   90.00
_cell.angle_beta   90.00
_cell.angle_gamma   90.00
#
_symmetry.space_group_name_H-M   'P 1'
#
loop_
_entity.id
_entity.type
_entity.pdbx_description
1 polymer ?
#
loop_
_entity_poly.entity_id
_entity_poly.type
_entity_poly.pdbx_seq_one_letter_code
_entity_poly.pdbx_strand_id
1 'polypeptide(L)' 'AEQLMWDVHTKGRAVVSNGTREQAELDVFRLHEHGLWATMQQD' A
#
# COMPACT_ATOMS: atom_id res chain seq x y z
N ALA A 1 2.35 -11.34 -6.14
CA ALA A 1 2.27 -9.86 -6.09
C ALA A 1 1.87 -9.25 -7.44
N GLU A 2 1.68 -10.06 -8.48
CA GLU A 2 1.50 -9.53 -9.82
C GLU A 2 0.21 -8.73 -9.98
N GLN A 3 -0.93 -9.20 -9.47
CA GLN A 3 -2.20 -8.47 -9.63
C GLN A 3 -2.16 -7.08 -8.99
N LEU A 4 -1.57 -6.98 -7.81
CA LEU A 4 -1.54 -5.76 -7.01
C LEU A 4 -0.52 -4.75 -7.57
N MET A 5 0.63 -5.24 -8.06
CA MET A 5 1.58 -4.40 -8.80
C MET A 5 1.01 -3.92 -10.14
N TRP A 6 0.16 -4.72 -10.79
CA TRP A 6 -0.45 -4.32 -12.06
C TRP A 6 -1.47 -3.20 -11.89
N ASP A 7 -2.22 -3.22 -10.79
CA ASP A 7 -3.09 -2.11 -10.40
C ASP A 7 -2.29 -0.82 -10.13
N VAL A 8 -1.09 -0.90 -9.53
CA VAL A 8 -0.22 0.29 -9.40
C VAL A 8 0.17 0.84 -10.76
N HIS A 9 0.55 -0.03 -11.71
CA HIS A 9 0.97 0.39 -13.05
C HIS A 9 -0.16 1.00 -13.89
N THR A 10 -1.38 0.46 -13.77
CA THR A 10 -2.54 0.91 -14.58
C THR A 10 -3.32 2.07 -13.95
N LYS A 11 -3.45 2.11 -12.61
CA LYS A 11 -4.29 3.09 -11.90
C LYS A 11 -3.47 4.13 -11.13
N GLY A 12 -2.16 3.96 -11.02
CA GLY A 12 -1.27 4.84 -10.23
C GLY A 12 -1.42 4.69 -8.72
N ARG A 13 -2.33 3.84 -8.23
CA ARG A 13 -2.53 3.50 -6.82
C ARG A 13 -3.04 2.07 -6.70
N ALA A 14 -2.61 1.34 -5.67
CA ALA A 14 -3.18 0.04 -5.32
C ALA A 14 -3.34 -0.07 -3.80
N VAL A 15 -4.43 -0.72 -3.38
CA VAL A 15 -4.70 -1.01 -1.96
C VAL A 15 -3.91 -2.27 -1.61
N VAL A 16 -2.80 -2.09 -0.89
CA VAL A 16 -1.78 -3.15 -0.68
C VAL A 16 -2.21 -4.16 0.39
N SER A 17 -3.00 -3.72 1.37
CA SER A 17 -3.58 -4.55 2.43
C SER A 17 -4.91 -3.97 2.88
N ASN A 18 -5.95 -4.80 2.99
CA ASN A 18 -7.11 -4.54 3.84
C ASN A 18 -6.92 -5.35 5.13
N GLY A 19 -6.57 -4.68 6.23
CA GLY A 19 -6.20 -5.33 7.48
C GLY A 19 -6.47 -4.45 8.69
N THR A 20 -6.04 -4.91 9.87
CA THR A 20 -6.12 -4.08 11.09
C THR A 20 -5.20 -2.86 10.94
N ARG A 21 -5.49 -1.81 11.71
CA ARG A 21 -4.70 -0.58 11.68
C ARG A 21 -3.20 -0.84 11.85
N GLU A 22 -2.80 -1.79 12.70
CA GLU A 22 -1.39 -2.10 12.91
C GLU A 22 -0.70 -2.64 11.65
N GLN A 23 -1.40 -3.46 10.86
CA GLN A 23 -0.86 -3.99 9.59
C GLN A 23 -0.71 -2.88 8.55
N ALA A 24 -1.70 -1.99 8.47
CA ALA A 24 -1.62 -0.83 7.58
C ALA A 24 -0.46 0.12 7.96
N GLU A 25 -0.24 0.35 9.25
CA GLU A 25 0.87 1.18 9.74
C GLU A 25 2.25 0.57 9.39
N LEU A 26 2.39 -0.76 9.53
CA LEU A 26 3.62 -1.46 9.16
C LEU A 26 3.90 -1.41 7.66
N ASP A 27 2.87 -1.58 6.83
CA ASP A 27 3.01 -1.54 5.38
C ASP A 27 3.35 -0.12 4.89
N VAL A 28 2.73 0.92 5.45
CA VAL A 28 3.09 2.32 5.15
C VAL A 28 4.54 2.60 5.53
N PHE A 29 5.00 2.13 6.68
CA PHE A 29 6.38 2.30 7.13
C PHE A 29 7.37 1.66 6.16
N ARG A 30 7.13 0.40 5.77
CA ARG A 30 7.97 -0.32 4.79
C ARG A 30 8.00 0.38 3.44
N LEU A 31 6.86 0.86 2.96
CA LEU A 31 6.78 1.58 1.68
C LEU A 31 7.58 2.89 1.73
N HIS A 32 7.51 3.63 2.84
CA HIS A 32 8.35 4.81 3.06
C HIS A 32 9.85 4.48 3.11
N GLU A 33 10.26 3.36 3.73
CA GLU A 33 11.66 2.91 3.69
C GLU A 33 12.13 2.61 2.27
N HIS A 34 11.22 2.12 1.41
CA HIS A 34 11.48 1.91 -0.01
C HIS A 34 11.38 3.18 -0.88
N GLY A 35 11.17 4.36 -0.27
CA GLY A 35 11.03 5.64 -0.96
C GLY A 35 9.71 5.80 -1.72
N LEU A 36 8.75 4.91 -1.47
CA LEU A 36 7.41 4.94 -2.06
C LEU A 36 6.49 5.71 -1.12
N TRP A 37 5.84 6.76 -1.62
CA TRP A 37 4.83 7.47 -0.85
C TRP A 37 3.59 6.58 -0.68
N ALA A 38 3.24 6.26 0.57
CA ALA A 38 2.07 5.46 0.89
C ALA A 38 1.15 6.19 1.89
N THR A 39 -0.15 6.02 1.73
CA THR A 39 -1.16 6.61 2.62
C THR A 39 -2.15 5.55 3.06
N MET A 40 -2.46 5.52 4.36
CA MET A 40 -3.55 4.70 4.91
C MET A 40 -4.86 5.48 4.91
N GLN A 41 -5.96 4.82 4.58
CA GLN A 41 -7.31 5.38 4.61
C GLN A 41 -8.23 4.40 5.34
N GLN A 42 -9.00 4.91 6.29
CA GLN A 42 -10.05 4.15 6.97
C GLN A 42 -11.36 4.46 6.24
N ASP A 43 -12.01 3.42 5.70
CA ASP A 43 -13.43 3.49 5.29
C ASP A 43 -14.33 3.45 6.53
#